data_AF-A0A534AJC7-F1
#
_entry.id   AF-A0A534AJC7-F1
#
_cell.length_a   1.000
_cell.length_b   1.000
_cell.length_c   1.000
_cell.angle_alpha   90.00
_cell.angle_beta   90.00
_cell.angle_gamma   90.00
#
_symmetry.space_group_name_H-M   'P 1'
#
loop_
_entity.id
_entity.type
_entity.pdbx_description
1 polymer ?
#
loop_
_entity_poly.entity_id
_entity_poly.type
_entity_poly.pdbx_seq_one_letter_code
_entity_poly.pdbx_strand_id
1 'polypeptide(L)'
;MVRLFDAWFSAEILRRMFRIYVLDIHNAARPADRPYFRKSREARLNGTSLEASVADRVSRLPELRDALNPLRAHLERGPFLGGASPNYADYLALGAFRWVASVSTIPPLAQGDPLLAWLERGFDLYGGLARDARLKPLAQ
;
A
#
# COMPACT_ATOMS: atom_id res chain seq x y z
N MET A 1 0.39 -8.64 19.73
CA MET A 1 1.17 -8.53 18.48
C MET A 1 0.41 -7.81 17.37
N VAL A 2 -0.80 -8.22 16.98
CA VAL A 2 -1.58 -7.53 15.92
C VAL A 2 -1.78 -6.04 16.16
N ARG A 3 -2.11 -5.61 17.39
CA ARG A 3 -2.26 -4.17 17.72
C ARG A 3 -0.97 -3.35 17.55
N LEU A 4 0.18 -3.97 17.86
CA LEU A 4 1.48 -3.33 17.63
C LEU A 4 1.78 -3.24 16.14
N PHE A 5 1.49 -4.33 15.39
CA PHE A 5 1.63 -4.35 13.95
C PHE A 5 0.76 -3.28 13.27
N ASP A 6 -0.51 -3.16 13.66
CA ASP A 6 -1.41 -2.13 13.15
C ASP A 6 -0.86 -0.71 13.38
N ALA A 7 -0.45 -0.40 14.61
CA ALA A 7 0.13 0.89 14.95
C ALA A 7 1.40 1.20 14.13
N TRP A 8 2.33 0.23 14.04
CA TRP A 8 3.55 0.37 13.26
C TRP A 8 3.26 0.51 11.75
N PHE A 9 2.45 -0.38 11.19
CA PHE A 9 2.16 -0.40 9.77
C PHE A 9 1.44 0.87 9.33
N SER A 10 0.51 1.36 10.16
CA SER A 10 -0.16 2.64 9.94
C SER A 10 0.80 3.83 9.99
N ALA A 11 1.71 3.86 10.96
CA ALA A 11 2.65 4.96 11.16
C ALA A 11 3.75 5.01 10.09
N GLU A 12 4.35 3.86 9.78
CA GLU A 12 5.54 3.77 8.95
C GLU A 12 5.24 3.45 7.48
N ILE A 13 4.22 2.63 7.20
CA ILE A 13 3.97 2.13 5.83
C ILE A 13 2.83 2.89 5.17
N LEU A 14 1.62 2.84 5.74
CA LEU A 14 0.43 3.48 5.15
C LEU A 14 0.62 4.98 4.94
N ARG A 15 1.27 5.66 5.90
CA ARG A 15 1.57 7.09 5.77
C ARG A 15 2.48 7.39 4.57
N ARG A 16 3.52 6.58 4.35
CA ARG A 16 4.45 6.73 3.21
C ARG A 16 3.75 6.44 1.90
N MET A 17 3.01 5.33 1.82
CA MET A 17 2.18 4.99 0.65
C MET A 17 1.20 6.11 0.32
N PHE A 18 0.50 6.65 1.31
CA PHE A 18 -0.41 7.77 1.12
C PHE A 18 0.27 8.97 0.45
N ARG A 19 1.44 9.42 0.94
CA ARG A 19 2.14 10.57 0.36
C ARG A 19 2.68 10.31 -1.06
N ILE A 20 3.01 9.06 -1.38
CA ILE A 20 3.44 8.65 -2.73
C ILE A 20 2.26 8.65 -3.71
N TYR A 21 1.08 8.22 -3.26
CA TYR A 21 -0.08 7.96 -4.12
C TYR A 21 -1.22 8.97 -3.98
N VAL A 22 -1.10 10.04 -3.19
CA VAL A 22 -2.24 10.91 -2.88
C VAL A 22 -2.93 11.50 -4.11
N LEU A 23 -2.15 11.92 -5.11
CA LEU A 23 -2.69 12.43 -6.37
C LEU A 23 -3.32 11.32 -7.23
N ASP A 24 -2.76 10.11 -7.19
CA ASP A 24 -3.31 8.95 -7.90
C ASP A 24 -4.69 8.58 -7.34
N ILE A 25 -4.87 8.64 -6.02
CA ILE A 25 -6.18 8.42 -5.38
C ILE A 25 -7.20 9.46 -5.88
N HIS A 26 -6.81 10.74 -5.89
CA HIS A 26 -7.67 11.81 -6.37
C HIS A 26 -8.08 11.56 -7.83
N ASN A 27 -7.15 11.17 -8.68
CA ASN A 27 -7.41 10.96 -10.10
C ASN A 27 -8.23 9.67 -10.35
N ALA A 28 -8.09 8.64 -9.52
CA ALA A 28 -8.89 7.43 -9.60
C ALA A 28 -10.29 7.60 -9.01
N ALA A 29 -10.51 8.58 -8.14
CA ALA A 29 -11.81 8.84 -7.54
C ALA A 29 -12.84 9.28 -8.58
N ARG A 30 -14.13 8.98 -8.30
CA ARG A 30 -15.27 9.43 -9.11
C ARG A 30 -15.23 10.96 -9.22
N PRO A 31 -15.58 11.55 -10.38
CA PRO A 31 -15.51 13.00 -10.58
C PRO A 31 -16.20 13.82 -9.48
N ALA A 32 -17.34 13.37 -8.96
CA ALA A 32 -18.08 14.03 -7.88
C ALA A 32 -17.33 14.02 -6.53
N ASP A 33 -16.45 13.04 -6.28
CA ASP A 33 -15.71 12.91 -5.02
C ASP A 33 -14.41 13.75 -5.02
N ARG A 34 -13.91 14.11 -6.21
CA ARG A 34 -12.60 14.79 -6.38
C ARG A 34 -12.49 16.14 -5.66
N PRO A 35 -13.49 17.07 -5.74
CA PRO A 35 -13.39 18.36 -5.07
C PRO A 35 -13.27 18.23 -3.55
N TYR A 36 -14.09 17.36 -2.95
CA TYR A 36 -14.02 17.07 -1.51
C TYR A 36 -12.70 16.40 -1.13
N PHE A 37 -12.25 15.42 -1.92
CA PHE A 37 -11.01 14.72 -1.67
C PHE A 37 -9.83 15.69 -1.66
N ARG A 38 -9.69 16.54 -2.69
CA ARG A 38 -8.62 17.53 -2.76
C ARG A 38 -8.63 18.45 -1.53
N LYS A 39 -9.77 19.10 -1.27
CA LYS A 39 -9.93 20.03 -0.13
C LYS A 39 -9.53 19.37 1.19
N SER A 40 -10.04 18.16 1.46
CA SER A 40 -9.78 17.48 2.73
C SER A 40 -8.34 16.94 2.85
N ARG A 41 -7.73 16.48 1.76
CA ARG A 41 -6.36 15.93 1.79
C ARG A 41 -5.29 17.01 1.81
N GLU A 42 -5.45 18.10 1.08
CA GLU A 42 -4.52 19.24 1.14
C GLU A 42 -4.54 19.88 2.53
N ALA A 43 -5.72 20.00 3.17
CA ALA A 43 -5.81 20.42 4.58
C ALA A 43 -5.05 19.46 5.52
N ARG A 44 -5.18 18.14 5.32
CA ARG A 44 -4.42 17.13 6.07
C ARG A 44 -2.91 17.17 5.79
N LEU A 45 -2.51 17.68 4.63
CA LEU A 45 -1.11 17.89 4.23
C LEU A 45 -0.62 19.30 4.60
N ASN A 46 -1.27 19.96 5.57
CA ASN A 46 -0.93 21.30 6.06
C ASN A 46 -0.87 22.34 4.94
N GLY A 47 -1.81 22.27 3.99
CA GLY A 47 -1.91 23.20 2.85
C GLY A 47 -1.03 22.85 1.65
N THR A 48 -0.23 21.77 1.71
CA THR A 48 0.54 21.30 0.55
C THR A 48 -0.42 20.76 -0.51
N SER A 49 -0.26 21.20 -1.76
CA SER A 49 -1.05 20.68 -2.89
C SER A 49 -0.78 19.20 -3.14
N LEU A 50 -1.73 18.49 -3.74
CA LEU A 50 -1.55 17.08 -4.08
C LEU A 50 -0.37 16.87 -5.04
N GLU A 51 -0.20 17.77 -6.00
CA GLU A 51 0.89 17.79 -6.98
C GLU A 51 2.26 17.98 -6.30
N ALA A 52 2.37 18.96 -5.41
CA ALA A 52 3.60 19.18 -4.65
C ALA A 52 3.93 17.99 -3.74
N SER A 53 2.91 17.35 -3.15
CA SER A 53 3.12 16.15 -2.33
C SER A 53 3.74 14.99 -3.12
N VAL A 54 3.48 14.87 -4.42
CA VAL A 54 3.94 13.73 -5.23
C VAL A 54 5.13 14.05 -6.14
N ALA A 55 5.62 15.29 -6.16
CA ALA A 55 6.64 15.75 -7.11
C ALA A 55 7.93 14.90 -7.12
N ASP A 56 8.37 14.46 -5.95
CA ASP A 56 9.57 13.65 -5.69
C ASP A 56 9.23 12.20 -5.29
N ARG A 57 8.02 11.72 -5.60
CA ARG A 57 7.57 10.39 -5.09
C ARG A 57 8.45 9.21 -5.54
N VAL A 58 9.09 9.30 -6.70
CA VAL A 58 9.97 8.24 -7.23
C VAL A 58 11.22 8.10 -6.38
N SER A 59 11.83 9.20 -5.94
CA SER A 59 13.02 9.16 -5.08
C SER A 59 12.73 8.66 -3.66
N ARG A 60 11.46 8.64 -3.25
CA ARG A 60 11.01 8.08 -1.95
C ARG A 60 10.62 6.61 -1.99
N LEU A 61 10.57 5.99 -3.17
CA LEU A 61 10.29 4.55 -3.28
C LEU A 61 11.33 3.68 -2.56
N PRO A 62 12.65 3.95 -2.64
CA PRO A 62 13.64 3.21 -1.87
C PRO A 62 13.35 3.23 -0.36
N GLU A 63 13.02 4.40 0.21
CA GLU A 63 12.68 4.50 1.64
C GLU A 63 11.43 3.71 2.01
N LEU A 64 10.40 3.69 1.17
CA LEU A 64 9.22 2.84 1.38
C LEU A 64 9.62 1.36 1.35
N ARG A 65 10.47 0.97 0.40
CA ARG A 65 10.95 -0.41 0.27
C ARG A 65 11.78 -0.82 1.48
N ASP A 66 12.63 0.05 2.01
CA ASP A 66 13.42 -0.23 3.22
C ASP A 66 12.52 -0.34 4.45
N ALA A 67 11.50 0.50 4.57
CA ALA A 67 10.54 0.44 5.68
C ALA A 67 9.76 -0.90 5.71
N LEU A 68 9.65 -1.60 4.59
CA LEU A 68 9.02 -2.92 4.49
C LEU A 68 9.92 -4.08 4.94
N ASN A 69 11.19 -3.85 5.29
CA ASN A 69 12.12 -4.91 5.71
C ASN A 69 11.62 -5.76 6.88
N PRO A 70 10.97 -5.22 7.93
CA PRO A 70 10.41 -6.05 9.00
C PRO A 70 9.34 -7.03 8.51
N LEU A 71 8.58 -6.65 7.48
CA LEU A 71 7.58 -7.52 6.86
C LEU A 71 8.25 -8.69 6.12
N ARG A 72 9.30 -8.39 5.34
CA ARG A 72 10.09 -9.41 4.63
C ARG A 72 10.72 -10.40 5.61
N ALA A 73 11.42 -9.89 6.62
CA ALA A 73 12.10 -10.71 7.62
C ALA A 73 11.14 -11.62 8.41
N HIS A 74 9.90 -11.18 8.65
CA HIS A 74 8.89 -12.04 9.30
C HIS A 74 8.37 -13.12 8.34
N LEU A 75 8.12 -12.77 7.08
CA LEU A 75 7.61 -13.70 6.06
C LEU A 75 8.63 -14.75 5.58
N GLU A 76 9.91 -14.59 5.92
CA GLU A 76 10.90 -15.67 5.77
C GLU A 76 10.58 -16.88 6.66
N ARG A 77 9.81 -16.68 7.75
CA ARG A 77 9.53 -17.71 8.75
C ARG A 77 8.29 -18.55 8.46
N GLY A 78 7.48 -18.15 7.48
CA GLY A 78 6.23 -18.82 7.20
C GLY A 78 5.40 -18.13 6.11
N PRO A 79 4.31 -18.78 5.67
CA PRO A 79 3.56 -18.32 4.51
C PRO A 79 2.79 -17.02 4.74
N PHE A 80 2.43 -16.72 6.00
CA PHE A 80 1.65 -15.56 6.43
C PHE A 80 2.20 -14.93 7.70
N LEU A 81 1.80 -13.69 7.99
CA LEU A 81 2.12 -13.03 9.26
C LEU A 81 1.50 -13.75 10.46
N GLY A 82 0.33 -14.38 10.26
CA GLY A 82 -0.31 -15.26 11.22
C GLY A 82 0.33 -16.65 11.39
N GLY A 83 1.42 -16.96 10.68
CA GLY A 83 2.07 -18.27 10.69
C GLY A 83 1.55 -19.14 9.57
N ALA A 84 1.00 -20.32 9.89
CA ALA A 84 0.49 -21.27 8.90
C ALA A 84 -0.76 -20.75 8.15
N SER A 85 -1.55 -19.90 8.80
CA SER A 85 -2.77 -19.31 8.25
C SER A 85 -2.74 -17.78 8.42
N PRO A 86 -3.40 -17.02 7.52
CA PRO A 86 -3.47 -15.57 7.65
C PRO A 86 -4.26 -15.14 8.88
N ASN A 87 -3.84 -14.04 9.49
CA ASN A 87 -4.62 -13.37 10.54
C ASN A 87 -4.88 -11.91 10.19
N TYR A 88 -5.41 -11.13 11.13
CA TYR A 88 -5.75 -9.73 10.88
C TYR A 88 -4.56 -8.85 10.47
N ALA A 89 -3.33 -9.17 10.89
CA ALA A 89 -2.14 -8.45 10.43
C ALA A 89 -1.92 -8.63 8.92
N ASP A 90 -2.14 -9.85 8.40
CA ASP A 90 -2.09 -10.09 6.96
C ASP A 90 -3.11 -9.23 6.23
N TYR A 91 -4.36 -9.20 6.69
CA TYR A 91 -5.43 -8.46 6.02
C TYR A 91 -5.22 -6.94 6.06
N LEU A 92 -4.63 -6.40 7.13
CA LEU A 92 -4.24 -4.99 7.19
C LEU A 92 -3.23 -4.64 6.10
N ALA A 93 -2.16 -5.43 5.97
CA ALA A 93 -1.12 -5.18 5.00
C ALA A 93 -1.58 -5.50 3.56
N LEU A 94 -2.25 -6.64 3.34
CA LEU A 94 -2.83 -7.02 2.05
C LEU A 94 -3.83 -5.96 1.57
N GLY A 95 -4.68 -5.46 2.46
CA GLY A 95 -5.63 -4.39 2.15
C GLY A 95 -4.94 -3.11 1.66
N ALA A 96 -3.81 -2.76 2.26
CA ALA A 96 -3.02 -1.61 1.84
C ALA A 96 -2.41 -1.80 0.44
N PHE A 97 -1.77 -2.94 0.18
CA PHE A 97 -1.22 -3.23 -1.14
C PHE A 97 -2.31 -3.35 -2.20
N ARG A 98 -3.45 -3.93 -1.86
CA ARG A 98 -4.62 -4.00 -2.74
C ARG A 98 -5.18 -2.63 -3.07
N TRP A 99 -5.20 -1.71 -2.11
CA TRP A 99 -5.57 -0.32 -2.35
C TRP A 99 -4.54 0.40 -3.24
N VAL A 100 -3.24 0.23 -3.01
CA VAL A 100 -2.22 0.81 -3.89
C VAL A 100 -2.37 0.25 -5.31
N ALA A 101 -2.58 -1.05 -5.47
CA ALA A 101 -2.81 -1.66 -6.77
C ALA A 101 -4.06 -1.11 -7.48
N SER A 102 -5.08 -0.62 -6.77
CA SER A 102 -6.27 -0.08 -7.44
C SER A 102 -6.11 1.34 -8.01
N VAL A 103 -5.09 2.08 -7.58
CA VAL A 103 -4.90 3.49 -7.99
C VAL A 103 -3.53 3.81 -8.57
N SER A 104 -2.50 3.04 -8.23
CA SER A 104 -1.10 3.42 -8.47
C SER A 104 -0.77 3.62 -9.95
N THR A 105 -0.02 4.69 -10.21
CA THR A 105 0.60 4.94 -11.53
C THR A 105 2.08 4.56 -11.57
N ILE A 106 2.67 4.28 -10.40
CA ILE A 106 4.01 3.69 -10.26
C ILE A 106 3.96 2.53 -9.26
N PRO A 107 4.55 1.37 -9.57
CA PRO A 107 4.57 0.23 -8.66
C PRO A 107 5.43 0.51 -7.41
N PRO A 108 4.98 0.11 -6.20
CA PRO A 108 5.71 0.35 -4.95
C PRO A 108 6.92 -0.56 -4.75
N LEU A 109 6.89 -1.79 -5.26
CA LEU A 109 7.92 -2.80 -5.06
C LEU A 109 8.90 -2.84 -6.23
N ALA A 110 10.08 -3.40 -5.98
CA ALA A 110 11.03 -3.73 -7.04
C ALA A 110 10.66 -5.05 -7.71
N GLN A 111 11.18 -5.28 -8.92
CA GLN A 111 11.08 -6.60 -9.56
C GLN A 111 11.71 -7.67 -8.66
N GLY A 112 11.05 -8.81 -8.49
CA GLY A 112 11.55 -9.93 -7.69
C GLY A 112 11.48 -9.72 -6.18
N ASP A 113 10.76 -8.70 -5.69
CA ASP A 113 10.58 -8.49 -4.25
C ASP A 113 9.94 -9.73 -3.58
N PRO A 114 10.53 -10.27 -2.48
CA PRO A 114 9.99 -11.46 -1.80
C PRO A 114 8.54 -11.32 -1.33
N LEU A 115 8.07 -10.09 -1.11
CA LEU A 115 6.68 -9.83 -0.73
C LEU A 115 5.68 -10.23 -1.81
N LEU A 116 6.09 -10.29 -3.08
CA LEU A 116 5.21 -10.66 -4.19
C LEU A 116 4.60 -12.05 -3.99
N ALA A 117 5.39 -13.02 -3.52
CA ALA A 117 4.86 -14.37 -3.29
C ALA A 117 3.80 -14.40 -2.18
N TRP A 118 3.96 -13.58 -1.13
CA TRP A 118 2.96 -13.43 -0.08
C TRP A 118 1.72 -12.67 -0.55
N LEU A 119 1.90 -11.62 -1.37
CA LEU A 119 0.80 -10.87 -1.99
C LEU A 119 -0.07 -11.77 -2.88
N GLU A 120 0.55 -12.59 -3.73
CA GLU A 120 -0.16 -13.55 -4.59
C GLU A 120 -0.99 -14.53 -3.75
N ARG A 121 -0.37 -15.19 -2.75
CA ARG A 121 -1.09 -16.08 -1.83
C ARG A 121 -2.24 -15.38 -1.12
N GLY A 122 -2.00 -14.16 -0.64
CA GLY A 122 -3.00 -13.36 0.05
C GLY A 122 -4.16 -12.93 -0.83
N PHE A 123 -3.90 -12.61 -2.11
CA PHE A 123 -4.93 -12.19 -3.04
C PHE A 123 -5.80 -13.36 -3.53
N ASP A 124 -5.28 -14.59 -3.52
CA ASP A 124 -6.02 -15.81 -3.84
C ASP A 124 -6.96 -16.29 -2.73
N LEU A 125 -6.82 -15.77 -1.51
CA LEU A 125 -7.69 -16.12 -0.39
C LEU A 125 -9.17 -15.86 -0.72
N TYR A 126 -10.04 -16.72 -0.19
CA TYR A 126 -11.49 -16.61 -0.31
C TYR A 126 -12.00 -16.63 -1.75
N GLY A 127 -11.42 -17.49 -2.58
CA GLY A 127 -11.81 -17.61 -3.99
C GLY A 127 -11.33 -16.43 -4.84
N GLY A 128 -10.20 -15.81 -4.47
CA GLY A 128 -9.67 -14.65 -5.17
C GLY A 128 -10.38 -13.34 -4.83
N LEU A 129 -10.84 -13.15 -3.59
CA LEU A 129 -11.61 -11.95 -3.19
C LEU A 129 -10.88 -10.63 -3.51
N ALA A 130 -9.54 -10.62 -3.41
CA ALA A 130 -8.73 -9.45 -3.73
C ALA A 130 -8.21 -9.46 -5.18
N ARG A 131 -8.60 -10.40 -6.03
CA ARG A 131 -8.28 -10.37 -7.47
C ARG A 131 -9.24 -9.44 -8.20
N ASP A 132 -8.71 -8.64 -9.11
CA ASP A 132 -9.50 -7.81 -10.05
C ASP A 132 -8.60 -7.49 -11.25
N ALA A 133 -9.11 -7.68 -12.47
CA ALA A 133 -8.35 -7.47 -13.70
C ALA A 133 -7.90 -6.02 -13.92
N ARG A 134 -8.48 -5.07 -13.20
CA ARG A 134 -8.16 -3.63 -13.28
C ARG A 134 -6.99 -3.23 -12.38
N LEU A 135 -6.55 -4.12 -11.49
CA LEU A 135 -5.42 -3.84 -10.60
C LEU A 135 -4.15 -3.58 -11.39
N LYS A 136 -3.38 -2.61 -10.91
CA LYS A 136 -2.09 -2.22 -11.43
C LYS A 136 -1.00 -3.12 -10.86
N PRO A 137 0.06 -3.41 -11.62
CA PRO A 137 1.19 -4.18 -11.12
C PRO A 137 1.79 -3.53 -9.87
N LEU A 138 2.16 -4.36 -8.89
CA LEU A 138 2.80 -3.89 -7.65
C LEU A 138 4.32 -3.87 -7.71
N ALA A 139 4.92 -4.46 -8.75
CA ALA A 139 6.36 -4.43 -9.01
C ALA A 139 6.65 -3.83 -10.40
N GLN A 140 7.82 -3.18 -10.50
CA GLN A 140 8.42 -2.74 -11.77
C GLN A 140 8.87 -3.93 -12.60
#